data_AF-A0A812US68-F1
#
_entry.id   AF-A0A812US68-F1
#
_cell.length_a   1.000
_cell.length_b   1.000
_cell.length_c   1.000
_cell.angle_alpha   90.00
_cell.angle_beta   90.00
_cell.angle_gamma   90.00
#
_symmetry.space_group_name_H-M   'P 1'
#
loop_
_entity.id
_entity.type
_entity.pdbx_description
1 polymer ?
#
loop_
_entity_poly.entity_id
_entity_poly.type
_entity_poly.pdbx_seq_one_letter_code
_entity_poly.pdbx_strand_id
1 'polypeptide(L)'
;LRPMTQSQTFVAEPSPADLAKHLQQRVTMFHAGEELYSGKWLADFQKTGLTAWHICIEKLQMGPLHSCDGELLQAFCAQTLARLSRAFASWFPDVESRAIARDCLESLLTGHAHGQSLVWKQLALALACAELWLGTWAAAASLNSSLPGTVRRFRGLRCRV
;
A
#
# COMPACT_ATOMS: atom_id res chain seq x y z
N LEU A 1 -43.61 -19.19 -21.70
CA LEU A 1 -42.25 -19.55 -21.26
C LEU A 1 -41.25 -18.89 -22.21
N ARG A 2 -40.64 -17.76 -21.81
CA ARG A 2 -39.52 -17.14 -22.56
C ARG A 2 -38.25 -17.34 -21.74
N PRO A 3 -37.12 -17.77 -22.33
CA PRO A 3 -35.85 -17.75 -21.65
C PRO A 3 -35.25 -16.33 -21.76
N MET A 4 -34.91 -15.74 -20.62
CA MET A 4 -34.02 -14.57 -20.55
C MET A 4 -32.60 -15.09 -20.38
N THR A 5 -31.85 -15.12 -21.47
CA THR A 5 -30.39 -15.22 -21.45
C THR A 5 -29.83 -13.89 -20.96
N GLN A 6 -29.44 -13.82 -19.69
CA GLN A 6 -28.55 -12.78 -19.21
C GLN A 6 -27.18 -13.02 -19.82
N SER A 7 -26.82 -12.22 -20.83
CA SER A 7 -25.44 -12.06 -21.26
C SER A 7 -24.68 -11.36 -20.14
N GLN A 8 -24.10 -12.12 -19.21
CA GLN A 8 -23.04 -11.61 -18.35
C GLN A 8 -21.86 -11.25 -19.27
N THR A 9 -21.68 -9.96 -19.53
CA THR A 9 -20.43 -9.42 -20.05
C THR A 9 -19.35 -9.74 -19.02
N PHE A 10 -18.61 -10.82 -19.26
CA PHE A 10 -17.39 -11.16 -18.57
C PHE A 10 -16.37 -10.06 -18.89
N VAL A 11 -16.35 -9.00 -18.09
CA VAL A 11 -15.25 -8.03 -18.12
C VAL A 11 -14.06 -8.79 -17.57
N ALA A 12 -13.15 -9.20 -18.47
CA ALA A 12 -11.93 -9.89 -18.08
C ALA A 12 -11.22 -9.04 -17.01
N GLU A 13 -10.90 -9.65 -15.86
CA GLU A 13 -10.10 -8.98 -14.85
C GLU A 13 -8.75 -8.57 -15.48
N PRO A 14 -8.32 -7.31 -15.30
CA PRO A 14 -7.07 -6.84 -15.89
C PRO A 14 -5.90 -7.65 -15.32
N SER A 15 -4.98 -8.07 -16.19
CA SER A 15 -3.84 -8.87 -15.75
C SER A 15 -2.94 -8.08 -14.79
N PRO A 16 -2.29 -8.72 -13.80
CA PRO A 16 -1.36 -8.04 -12.90
C PRO A 16 -0.23 -7.30 -13.64
N ALA A 17 0.24 -7.87 -14.75
CA ALA A 17 1.27 -7.26 -15.59
C ALA A 17 0.79 -5.97 -16.24
N ASP A 18 -0.45 -5.94 -16.75
CA ASP A 18 -1.04 -4.73 -17.33
C ASP A 18 -1.23 -3.64 -16.27
N LEU A 19 -1.72 -4.01 -15.09
CA LEU A 19 -1.87 -3.09 -13.97
C LEU A 19 -0.52 -2.48 -13.57
N ALA A 20 0.52 -3.30 -13.42
CA ALA A 20 1.86 -2.86 -13.04
C ALA A 20 2.49 -1.93 -14.10
N LYS A 21 2.26 -2.23 -15.39
CA LYS A 21 2.76 -1.45 -16.52
C LYS A 21 2.10 -0.06 -16.60
N HIS A 22 0.80 0.03 -16.36
CA HIS A 22 0.06 1.29 -16.52
C HIS A 22 0.06 2.17 -15.26
N LEU A 23 0.44 1.63 -14.10
CA LEU A 23 0.33 2.34 -12.83
C LEU A 23 1.03 3.71 -12.82
N GLN A 24 2.30 3.79 -13.22
CA GLN A 24 3.05 5.06 -13.24
C GLN A 24 2.36 6.10 -14.12
N GLN A 25 1.99 5.70 -15.35
CA GLN A 25 1.33 6.57 -16.30
C GLN A 25 0.03 7.14 -15.70
N ARG A 26 -0.77 6.28 -15.06
CA ARG A 26 -2.05 6.67 -14.45
C ARG A 26 -1.87 7.63 -13.27
N VAL A 27 -0.86 7.41 -12.43
CA VAL A 27 -0.51 8.33 -11.35
C VAL A 27 -0.08 9.69 -11.90
N THR A 28 0.82 9.71 -12.88
CA THR A 28 1.29 10.95 -13.51
C THR A 28 0.13 11.72 -14.17
N MET A 29 -0.72 11.04 -14.95
CA MET A 29 -1.89 11.67 -15.58
C MET A 29 -2.87 12.25 -14.55
N PHE A 30 -3.10 11.54 -13.44
CA PHE A 30 -3.96 12.03 -12.36
C PHE A 30 -3.43 13.36 -11.79
N HIS A 31 -2.13 13.42 -11.47
CA HIS A 31 -1.50 14.63 -10.95
C HIS A 31 -1.30 15.74 -12.00
N ALA A 32 -1.37 15.41 -13.29
CA ALA A 32 -1.38 16.38 -14.39
C ALA A 32 -2.79 16.98 -14.64
N GLY A 33 -3.82 16.59 -13.89
CA GLY A 33 -5.17 17.14 -13.98
C GLY A 33 -6.19 16.24 -14.69
N GLU A 34 -5.82 15.05 -15.15
CA GLU A 34 -6.75 14.08 -15.74
C GLU A 34 -7.46 13.23 -14.68
N GLU A 35 -8.06 13.89 -13.70
CA GLU A 35 -8.55 13.26 -12.46
C GLU A 35 -9.71 12.28 -12.70
N LEU A 36 -10.62 12.57 -13.63
CA LEU A 36 -11.83 11.78 -13.86
C LEU A 36 -11.53 10.35 -14.33
N TYR A 37 -10.73 10.20 -15.38
CA TYR A 37 -10.44 8.89 -15.98
C TYR A 37 -9.34 8.17 -15.21
N SER A 38 -8.25 8.86 -14.90
CA SER A 38 -7.12 8.25 -14.19
C SER A 38 -7.47 7.98 -12.72
N GLY A 39 -8.25 8.86 -12.08
CA GLY A 39 -8.70 8.66 -10.70
C GLY A 39 -9.64 7.46 -10.56
N LYS A 40 -10.59 7.27 -11.49
CA LYS A 40 -11.43 6.06 -11.51
C LYS A 40 -10.57 4.80 -11.65
N TRP A 41 -9.63 4.81 -12.59
CA TRP A 41 -8.73 3.66 -12.80
C TRP A 41 -7.89 3.36 -11.56
N LEU A 42 -7.32 4.37 -10.90
CA LEU A 42 -6.53 4.21 -9.67
C LEU A 42 -7.39 3.70 -8.51
N ALA A 43 -8.63 4.16 -8.39
CA ALA A 43 -9.57 3.66 -7.40
C ALA A 43 -9.94 2.18 -7.67
N ASP A 44 -10.10 1.80 -8.94
CA ASP A 44 -10.37 0.41 -9.33
C ASP A 44 -9.14 -0.49 -9.13
N PHE A 45 -7.93 0.01 -9.42
CA PHE A 45 -6.66 -0.65 -9.09
C PHE A 45 -6.61 -0.99 -7.60
N GLN A 46 -6.92 -0.04 -6.72
CA GLN A 46 -6.93 -0.27 -5.27
C GLN A 46 -7.95 -1.33 -4.81
N LYS A 47 -8.99 -1.61 -5.60
CA LYS A 47 -9.99 -2.67 -5.29
C LYS A 47 -9.50 -4.07 -5.65
N THR A 48 -8.42 -4.20 -6.42
CA THR A 48 -7.83 -5.51 -6.78
C THR A 48 -7.13 -6.22 -5.61
N GLY A 49 -7.12 -5.62 -4.41
CA GLY A 49 -6.72 -6.28 -3.17
C GLY A 49 -5.25 -6.70 -3.18
N LEU A 50 -5.00 -8.01 -3.06
CA LEU A 50 -3.65 -8.56 -3.03
C LEU A 50 -2.85 -8.28 -4.32
N THR A 51 -3.50 -8.14 -5.47
CA THR A 51 -2.80 -7.77 -6.71
C THR A 51 -2.19 -6.36 -6.58
N ALA A 52 -2.97 -5.38 -6.13
CA ALA A 52 -2.45 -4.05 -5.84
C ALA A 52 -1.38 -4.07 -4.74
N TRP A 53 -1.56 -4.90 -3.70
CA TRP A 53 -0.55 -5.08 -2.66
C TRP A 53 0.81 -5.47 -3.23
N HIS A 54 0.88 -6.56 -4.00
CA HIS A 54 2.14 -7.06 -4.55
C HIS A 54 2.82 -6.04 -5.47
N ILE A 55 2.05 -5.39 -6.35
CA ILE A 55 2.57 -4.35 -7.26
C ILE A 55 3.13 -3.18 -6.45
N CYS A 56 2.41 -2.72 -5.42
CA CYS A 56 2.87 -1.60 -4.58
C CYS A 56 4.13 -1.95 -3.78
N ILE A 57 4.23 -3.17 -3.23
CA ILE A 57 5.45 -3.65 -2.56
C ILE A 57 6.63 -3.60 -3.53
N GLU A 58 6.50 -4.16 -4.74
CA GLU A 58 7.57 -4.18 -5.75
C GLU A 58 8.06 -2.77 -6.10
N LYS A 59 7.13 -1.82 -6.32
CA LYS A 59 7.50 -0.41 -6.63
C LYS A 59 8.20 0.30 -5.48
N LEU A 60 7.92 -0.08 -4.23
CA LEU A 60 8.54 0.52 -3.04
C LEU A 60 9.85 -0.16 -2.65
N GLN A 61 10.07 -1.42 -3.03
CA GLN A 61 11.32 -2.15 -2.75
C GLN A 61 12.55 -1.53 -3.43
N MET A 62 12.36 -0.74 -4.49
CA MET A 62 13.45 -0.01 -5.16
C MET A 62 14.10 1.07 -4.27
N GLY A 63 13.55 1.36 -3.09
CA GLY A 63 14.01 2.42 -2.20
C GLY A 63 13.54 3.81 -2.63
N PRO A 64 13.87 4.89 -1.89
CA PRO A 64 13.39 6.24 -2.18
C PRO A 64 13.77 6.72 -3.58
N LEU A 65 12.79 7.16 -4.36
CA LEU A 65 13.01 7.82 -5.64
C LEU A 65 13.09 9.35 -5.44
N HIS A 66 13.81 10.01 -6.35
CA HIS A 66 14.02 11.47 -6.33
C HIS A 66 13.45 12.19 -7.57
N SER A 67 12.87 11.46 -8.52
CA SER A 67 12.13 12.06 -9.65
C SER A 67 10.70 12.36 -9.23
N CYS A 68 10.16 13.52 -9.62
CA CYS A 68 8.79 13.93 -9.25
C CYS A 68 7.75 12.84 -9.54
N ASP A 69 7.79 12.23 -10.73
CA ASP A 69 6.90 11.13 -11.10
C ASP A 69 7.08 9.89 -10.22
N GLY A 70 8.32 9.56 -9.87
CA GLY A 70 8.63 8.45 -8.97
C GLY A 70 8.16 8.71 -7.55
N GLU A 71 8.28 9.95 -7.07
CA GLU A 71 7.78 10.38 -5.76
C GLU A 71 6.26 10.22 -5.65
N LEU A 72 5.53 10.66 -6.67
CA LEU A 72 4.07 10.52 -6.75
C LEU A 72 3.65 9.05 -6.78
N LEU A 73 4.36 8.21 -7.56
CA LEU A 73 4.12 6.77 -7.59
C LEU A 73 4.32 6.14 -6.21
N GLN A 74 5.42 6.46 -5.53
CA GLN A 74 5.71 5.89 -4.21
C GLN A 74 4.71 6.34 -3.15
N ALA A 75 4.28 7.60 -3.20
CA ALA A 75 3.22 8.12 -2.34
C ALA A 75 1.91 7.35 -2.55
N PHE A 76 1.50 7.16 -3.83
CA PHE A 76 0.31 6.39 -4.17
C PHE A 76 0.40 4.93 -3.69
N CYS A 77 1.54 4.27 -3.92
CA CYS A 77 1.76 2.89 -3.49
C CYS A 77 1.69 2.76 -1.96
N ALA A 78 2.36 3.64 -1.22
CA ALA A 78 2.35 3.62 0.24
C ALA A 78 0.95 3.89 0.81
N GLN A 79 0.21 4.84 0.23
CA GLN A 79 -1.18 5.10 0.61
C GLN A 79 -2.10 3.89 0.31
N THR A 80 -1.87 3.20 -0.81
CA THR A 80 -2.61 1.99 -1.18
C THR A 80 -2.37 0.87 -0.18
N LEU A 81 -1.12 0.63 0.22
CA LEU A 81 -0.79 -0.33 1.28
C LEU A 81 -1.46 0.05 2.60
N ALA A 82 -1.42 1.32 3.01
CA ALA A 82 -2.09 1.79 4.22
C ALA A 82 -3.59 1.55 4.19
N ARG A 83 -4.24 1.77 3.04
CA ARG A 83 -5.67 1.48 2.84
C ARG A 83 -5.95 -0.02 2.99
N LEU A 84 -5.18 -0.87 2.31
CA LEU A 84 -5.38 -2.33 2.35
C LEU A 84 -5.13 -2.90 3.75
N SER A 85 -4.12 -2.41 4.47
CA SER A 85 -3.82 -2.80 5.85
C SER A 85 -4.94 -2.51 6.85
N ARG A 86 -5.89 -1.61 6.55
CA ARG A 86 -7.07 -1.41 7.43
C ARG A 86 -7.96 -2.65 7.51
N ALA A 87 -7.95 -3.49 6.48
CA ALA A 87 -8.63 -4.78 6.45
C ALA A 87 -7.64 -5.95 6.37
N PHE A 88 -6.48 -5.82 7.04
CA PHE A 88 -5.32 -6.73 6.90
C PHE A 88 -5.69 -8.21 7.05
N ALA A 89 -6.45 -8.57 8.09
CA ALA A 89 -6.85 -9.95 8.35
C ALA A 89 -7.78 -10.54 7.26
N SER A 90 -8.50 -9.71 6.51
CA SER A 90 -9.34 -10.14 5.38
C SER A 90 -8.52 -10.47 4.14
N TRP A 91 -7.35 -9.84 3.96
CA TRP A 91 -6.47 -10.08 2.82
C TRP A 91 -5.49 -11.24 3.07
N PHE A 92 -5.11 -11.45 4.33
CA PHE A 92 -4.16 -12.49 4.74
C PHE A 92 -4.87 -13.41 5.75
N PRO A 93 -5.43 -14.56 5.32
CA PRO A 93 -6.29 -15.37 6.18
C PRO A 93 -5.51 -16.19 7.21
N ASP A 94 -4.29 -16.61 6.89
CA ASP A 94 -3.45 -17.42 7.76
C ASP A 94 -2.40 -16.58 8.52
N VAL A 95 -1.87 -17.14 9.61
CA VAL A 95 -0.94 -16.44 10.51
C VAL A 95 0.42 -16.22 9.87
N GLU A 96 0.87 -17.14 9.02
CA GLU A 96 2.18 -17.08 8.37
C GLU A 96 2.23 -15.95 7.34
N SER A 97 1.24 -15.88 6.44
CA SER A 97 1.14 -14.81 5.44
C SER A 97 0.99 -13.43 6.07
N ARG A 98 0.28 -13.34 7.21
CA ARG A 98 0.20 -12.12 8.01
C ARG A 98 1.55 -11.67 8.56
N ALA A 99 2.34 -12.59 9.10
CA ALA A 99 3.67 -12.29 9.63
C ALA A 99 4.59 -11.80 8.51
N ILE A 100 4.62 -12.51 7.38
CA ILE A 100 5.41 -12.13 6.20
C ILE A 100 5.02 -10.74 5.69
N ALA A 101 3.72 -10.48 5.52
CA ALA A 101 3.23 -9.19 5.04
C ALA A 101 3.56 -8.05 6.01
N ARG A 102 3.49 -8.30 7.32
CA ARG A 102 3.90 -7.33 8.36
C ARG A 102 5.40 -7.04 8.31
N ASP A 103 6.23 -8.06 8.16
CA ASP A 103 7.68 -7.90 8.08
C ASP A 103 8.10 -7.17 6.79
N CYS A 104 7.41 -7.42 5.67
CA CYS A 104 7.58 -6.65 4.45
C CYS A 104 7.30 -5.15 4.67
N LEU A 105 6.22 -4.81 5.37
CA LEU A 105 5.91 -3.40 5.69
C LEU A 105 6.98 -2.76 6.58
N GLU A 106 7.52 -3.48 7.56
CA GLU A 106 8.61 -2.98 8.41
C GLU A 106 9.91 -2.76 7.64
N SER A 107 10.25 -3.69 6.74
CA SER A 107 11.41 -3.56 5.84
C SER A 107 11.27 -2.33 4.94
N LEU A 108 10.09 -2.13 4.33
CA LEU A 108 9.82 -0.94 3.50
C LEU A 108 9.91 0.35 4.31
N LEU A 109 9.31 0.40 5.50
CA LEU A 109 9.39 1.58 6.37
C LEU A 109 10.85 1.92 6.70
N THR A 110 11.67 0.91 6.97
CA THR A 110 13.09 1.10 7.26
C THR A 110 13.85 1.65 6.04
N GLY A 111 13.61 1.09 4.85
CA GLY A 111 14.22 1.56 3.60
C GLY A 111 13.81 2.98 3.21
N HIS A 112 12.60 3.40 3.58
CA HIS A 112 12.05 4.73 3.25
C HIS A 112 12.18 5.77 4.36
N ALA A 113 12.78 5.42 5.50
CA ALA A 113 12.79 6.25 6.70
C ALA A 113 13.41 7.65 6.51
N HIS A 114 14.40 7.75 5.62
CA HIS A 114 15.10 9.00 5.26
C HIS A 114 14.60 9.61 3.94
N GLY A 115 13.61 8.99 3.31
CA GLY A 115 13.02 9.45 2.07
C GLY A 115 11.91 10.47 2.29
N GLN A 116 11.00 10.54 1.32
CA GLN A 116 9.88 11.47 1.35
C GLN A 116 8.98 11.26 2.57
N SER A 117 8.60 12.37 3.20
CA SER A 117 7.86 12.32 4.46
C SER A 117 6.49 11.66 4.35
N LEU A 118 5.82 11.84 3.21
CA LEU A 118 4.52 11.25 2.95
C LEU A 118 4.61 9.72 2.86
N VAL A 119 5.63 9.19 2.18
CA VAL A 119 5.80 7.75 1.95
C VAL A 119 6.01 7.03 3.27
N TRP A 120 7.01 7.43 4.08
CA TRP A 120 7.28 6.73 5.34
C TRP A 120 6.13 6.87 6.34
N LYS A 121 5.37 7.98 6.34
CA LYS A 121 4.17 8.13 7.20
C LYS A 121 3.07 7.14 6.80
N GLN A 122 2.84 6.96 5.50
CA GLN A 122 1.85 5.98 5.02
C GLN A 122 2.31 4.54 5.29
N LEU A 123 3.60 4.24 5.14
CA LEU A 123 4.15 2.93 5.53
C LEU A 123 4.04 2.67 7.04
N ALA A 124 4.30 3.69 7.87
CA ALA A 124 4.11 3.59 9.31
C ALA A 124 2.64 3.37 9.68
N LEU A 125 1.70 4.02 8.99
CA LEU A 125 0.27 3.77 9.13
C LEU A 125 -0.11 2.35 8.71
N ALA A 126 0.37 1.89 7.56
CA ALA A 126 0.13 0.53 7.06
C ALA A 126 0.59 -0.53 8.07
N LEU A 127 1.78 -0.35 8.64
CA LEU A 127 2.36 -1.25 9.63
C LEU A 127 1.58 -1.21 10.95
N ALA A 128 1.21 -0.03 11.43
CA ALA A 128 0.39 0.09 12.64
C ALA A 128 -0.99 -0.59 12.48
N CYS A 129 -1.62 -0.46 11.32
CA CYS A 129 -2.86 -1.17 11.03
C CYS A 129 -2.66 -2.69 11.02
N ALA A 130 -1.57 -3.19 10.44
CA ALA A 130 -1.25 -4.63 10.44
C ALA A 130 -1.01 -5.15 11.87
N GLU A 131 -0.23 -4.44 12.69
CA GLU A 131 0.06 -4.81 14.08
C GLU A 131 -1.19 -4.81 14.97
N LEU A 132 -2.11 -3.86 14.76
CA LEU A 132 -3.40 -3.83 15.45
C LEU A 132 -4.19 -5.13 15.20
N TRP A 133 -4.25 -5.58 13.95
CA TRP A 133 -4.97 -6.81 13.57
C TRP A 133 -4.33 -8.08 14.15
N LEU A 134 -3.02 -8.08 14.33
CA LEU A 134 -2.30 -9.23 14.89
C LEU A 134 -2.38 -9.31 16.42
N GLY A 135 -2.94 -8.29 17.08
CA GLY A 135 -2.89 -8.17 18.54
C GLY A 135 -1.46 -8.00 19.07
N THR A 136 -0.50 -7.78 18.18
CA THR A 136 0.92 -7.64 18.48
C THR A 136 1.32 -6.17 18.55
N TRP A 137 0.48 -5.32 19.17
CA TRP A 137 0.88 -3.94 19.51
C TRP A 137 1.94 -3.98 20.62
N ALA A 138 3.10 -4.53 20.30
CA ALA A 138 4.35 -4.18 20.92
C ALA A 138 4.77 -2.88 20.25
N ALA A 139 4.89 -1.80 21.02
CA ALA A 139 5.68 -0.66 20.55
C ALA A 139 7.05 -1.25 20.20
N ALA A 140 7.34 -1.41 18.90
CA ALA A 140 8.46 -2.20 18.41
C ALA A 140 9.72 -1.85 19.22
N ALA A 141 10.10 -2.75 20.13
CA ALA A 141 11.24 -2.55 21.02
C ALA A 141 12.58 -2.58 20.25
N SER A 142 12.52 -2.72 18.92
CA SER A 142 13.63 -3.13 18.07
C SER A 142 13.90 -2.23 16.86
N LEU A 143 13.19 -1.10 16.68
CA LEU A 143 13.70 -0.05 15.78
C LEU A 143 14.67 0.84 16.55
N ASN A 144 15.84 0.23 16.70
CA ASN A 144 17.11 0.76 17.16
C ASN A 144 17.39 2.17 16.61
N SER A 145 18.34 2.84 17.26
CA SER A 145 18.90 4.17 16.97
C SER A 145 19.12 4.61 15.51
N SER A 146 18.96 3.72 14.53
CA SER A 146 19.13 3.96 13.08
C SER A 146 17.97 4.70 12.40
N LEU A 147 16.76 4.76 12.99
CA LEU A 147 15.65 5.52 12.42
C LEU A 147 15.64 7.00 12.86
N PRO A 148 15.27 7.94 11.96
CA PRO A 148 15.08 9.33 12.31
C PRO A 148 14.13 9.50 13.50
N GLY A 149 14.45 10.46 14.38
CA GLY A 149 13.66 10.70 15.59
C GLY A 149 12.18 11.02 15.31
N THR A 150 11.87 11.56 14.14
CA THR A 150 10.49 11.82 13.68
C THR A 150 9.70 10.54 13.44
N VAL A 151 10.31 9.52 12.83
CA VAL A 151 9.69 8.21 12.60
C VAL A 151 9.51 7.46 13.93
N ARG A 152 10.53 7.52 14.80
CA ARG A 152 10.47 6.89 16.14
C ARG A 152 9.37 7.48 17.02
N ARG A 153 9.20 8.81 17.03
CA ARG A 153 8.12 9.47 17.79
C ARG A 153 6.73 9.06 17.30
N PHE A 154 6.55 8.84 16.01
CA PHE A 154 5.27 8.39 15.47
C PHE A 154 4.86 7.01 15.98
N ARG A 155 5.80 6.05 16.06
CA ARG A 155 5.54 4.72 16.66
C ARG A 155 5.44 4.76 18.20
N GLY A 156 6.07 5.74 18.84
CA GLY A 156 6.06 5.92 20.30
C GLY A 156 4.80 6.57 20.87
N LEU A 157 3.84 6.98 20.03
CA LEU A 157 2.54 7.50 20.47
C LEU A 157 1.72 6.36 21.09
N ARG A 158 1.90 6.19 22.40
CA ARG A 158 1.03 5.37 23.24
C ARG A 158 -0.40 5.89 23.08
N CYS A 159 -1.28 5.12 22.47
CA CYS A 159 -2.71 5.22 22.76
C CYS A 159 -2.87 4.81 24.23
N ARG A 160 -2.95 5.81 25.13
CA ARG A 160 -3.61 5.57 26.42
C ARG A 160 -5.09 5.38 26.07
N VAL A 161 -5.51 4.12 26.00
CA VAL A 161 -6.92 3.76 26.15
C VAL A 161 -7.19 3.65 27.65
#